data_AF-A0A9X6VM27-F1
#
_entry.id   AF-A0A9X6VM27-F1
#
_cell.length_a   1.000
_cell.length_b   1.000
_cell.length_c   1.000
_cell.angle_alpha   90.00
_cell.angle_beta   90.00
_cell.angle_gamma   90.00
#
_symmetry.space_group_name_H-M   'P 1'
#
loop_
_entity.id
_entity.type
_entity.pdbx_description
1 polymer ?
#
loop_
_entity_poly.entity_id
_entity_poly.type
_entity_poly.pdbx_seq_one_letter_code
_entity_poly.pdbx_strand_id
1 'polypeptide(L)'
;MAILSNIGAALFFIAFILLILCIISFFKKNGKAKQYGRPAVILFMISIVFIITSAETSNNPIVEFFSILSFVLFVFFLVLAILSAIKKTGVAKKQFIITAILFVIFVALLSISAPSSEKTTATSKKIASNNAEQKDNDKKEEAAKKEADEKTKKQEDEKRQAEEQARKQEDEKRQAEEQKRQADEQARKQQEEQQKAQQAQTQPAASNNSNVTYKNCTEVKKAGKAPIHKGQPGYGSHLDRDGDGVACEK
;
A
#
# COMPACT_ATOMS: atom_id res chain seq x y z
N MET A 1 -41.04 19.50 -25.93
CA MET A 1 -40.02 19.76 -24.87
C MET A 1 -39.47 18.47 -24.27
N ALA A 2 -40.29 17.56 -23.72
CA ALA A 2 -39.79 16.33 -23.05
C ALA A 2 -39.08 15.31 -23.98
N ILE A 3 -39.54 15.15 -25.23
CA ILE A 3 -38.97 14.17 -26.18
C ILE A 3 -37.54 14.58 -26.61
N LEU A 4 -37.29 15.87 -26.77
CA LEU A 4 -35.96 16.40 -27.11
C LEU A 4 -34.96 16.23 -25.96
N SER A 5 -35.42 16.31 -24.71
CA SER A 5 -34.61 16.09 -23.52
C SER A 5 -34.15 14.63 -23.38
N ASN A 6 -35.03 13.67 -23.64
CA ASN A 6 -34.68 12.23 -23.62
C ASN A 6 -33.70 11.84 -24.73
N ILE A 7 -33.80 12.46 -25.91
CA ILE A 7 -32.84 12.24 -27.00
C ILE A 7 -31.47 12.82 -26.63
N GLY A 8 -31.44 14.01 -26.02
CA GLY A 8 -30.20 14.60 -25.50
C GLY A 8 -29.52 13.73 -24.45
N ALA A 9 -30.29 13.17 -23.52
CA ALA A 9 -29.78 12.23 -22.51
C ALA A 9 -29.24 10.95 -23.15
N ALA A 10 -29.97 10.35 -24.11
CA ALA A 10 -29.54 9.15 -24.81
C ALA A 10 -28.22 9.38 -25.58
N LEU A 11 -28.11 10.50 -26.31
CA LEU A 11 -26.89 10.86 -27.02
C LEU A 11 -25.71 11.11 -26.08
N PHE A 12 -25.96 11.70 -24.91
CA PHE A 12 -24.96 11.88 -23.86
C PHE A 12 -24.45 10.54 -23.33
N PHE A 13 -25.34 9.59 -23.01
CA PHE A 13 -24.95 8.25 -22.58
C PHE A 13 -24.18 7.49 -23.65
N ILE A 14 -24.58 7.60 -24.92
CA ILE A 14 -23.87 6.99 -26.05
C ILE A 14 -22.46 7.58 -26.17
N ALA A 15 -22.31 8.90 -26.11
CA ALA A 15 -21.00 9.56 -26.14
C ALA A 15 -20.12 9.13 -24.96
N PHE A 16 -20.71 9.00 -23.77
CA PHE A 16 -20.02 8.56 -22.56
C PHE A 16 -19.55 7.09 -22.66
N ILE A 17 -20.40 6.20 -23.17
CA ILE A 17 -20.04 4.78 -23.41
C ILE A 17 -18.91 4.69 -24.43
N LEU A 18 -18.96 5.46 -25.52
CA LEU A 18 -17.91 5.49 -26.54
C LEU A 18 -16.59 6.01 -25.97
N LEU A 19 -16.62 7.03 -25.13
CA LEU A 19 -15.45 7.56 -24.42
C LEU A 19 -14.83 6.49 -23.50
N ILE A 20 -15.66 5.76 -22.74
CA ILE A 20 -15.20 4.65 -21.89
C ILE A 20 -14.53 3.55 -22.74
N LEU A 21 -15.15 3.14 -23.85
CA LEU A 21 -14.57 2.13 -24.75
C LEU A 21 -13.25 2.58 -25.38
N CYS A 22 -13.13 3.87 -25.70
CA CYS A 22 -11.91 4.49 -26.21
C CYS A 22 -10.78 4.43 -25.17
N ILE A 23 -11.09 4.76 -23.92
CA ILE A 23 -10.16 4.66 -22.78
C ILE A 23 -9.74 3.20 -22.54
N ILE A 24 -10.68 2.25 -22.53
CA ILE A 24 -10.37 0.82 -22.38
C ILE A 24 -9.44 0.33 -23.49
N SER A 25 -9.69 0.74 -24.73
CA SER A 25 -8.86 0.36 -25.89
C SER A 25 -7.45 0.95 -25.79
N PHE A 26 -7.33 2.18 -25.28
CA PHE A 26 -6.04 2.83 -25.03
C PHE A 26 -5.21 2.08 -23.97
N PHE A 27 -5.84 1.66 -22.87
CA PHE A 27 -5.18 0.89 -21.81
C PHE A 27 -4.91 -0.58 -22.20
N LYS A 28 -5.72 -1.18 -23.07
CA LYS A 28 -5.51 -2.54 -23.58
C LYS A 28 -4.35 -2.62 -24.58
N LYS A 29 -4.13 -1.56 -25.36
CA LYS A 29 -3.07 -1.52 -26.39
C LYS A 29 -1.68 -1.19 -25.81
N ASN A 30 -1.64 -0.41 -24.73
CA ASN A 30 -0.38 0.03 -24.12
C ASN A 30 -0.24 -0.56 -22.72
N GLY A 31 0.38 -1.74 -22.62
CA GLY A 31 0.66 -2.49 -21.38
C GLY A 31 1.58 -1.79 -20.35
N LYS A 32 1.69 -0.46 -20.37
CA LYS A 32 2.43 0.35 -19.41
C LYS A 32 1.47 1.33 -18.70
N ALA A 33 0.60 0.80 -17.86
CA ALA A 33 -0.41 1.55 -17.09
C ALA A 33 0.16 2.50 -16.01
N LYS A 34 1.48 2.68 -15.91
CA LYS A 34 2.10 3.39 -14.77
C LYS A 34 2.37 4.88 -15.01
N GLN A 35 2.29 5.39 -16.25
CA GLN A 35 2.78 6.75 -16.55
C GLN A 35 1.71 7.74 -17.03
N TYR A 36 0.55 7.29 -17.51
CA TYR A 36 -0.44 8.18 -18.16
C TYR A 36 -1.76 8.35 -17.39
N GLY A 37 -1.93 7.72 -16.21
CA GLY A 37 -3.16 7.87 -15.42
C GLY A 37 -3.35 9.26 -14.81
N ARG A 38 -2.26 9.92 -14.41
CA ARG A 38 -2.30 11.25 -13.80
C ARG A 38 -2.70 12.39 -14.77
N PRO A 39 -2.13 12.50 -15.98
CA PRO A 39 -2.52 13.57 -16.91
C PRO A 39 -3.95 13.41 -17.44
N ALA A 40 -4.44 12.18 -17.62
CA ALA A 40 -5.81 11.93 -18.06
C ALA A 40 -6.85 12.39 -17.02
N VAL A 41 -6.58 12.18 -15.73
CA VAL A 41 -7.44 12.65 -14.62
C VAL A 41 -7.46 14.17 -14.55
N ILE A 42 -6.32 14.83 -14.81
CA ILE A 42 -6.22 16.30 -14.80
C ILE A 42 -7.00 16.91 -15.97
N LEU A 43 -6.89 16.38 -17.18
CA LEU A 43 -7.66 16.84 -18.35
C LEU A 43 -9.17 16.62 -18.19
N PHE A 44 -9.54 15.52 -17.53
CA PHE A 44 -10.94 15.23 -17.18
C PHE A 44 -11.49 16.21 -16.15
N MET A 45 -10.72 16.53 -15.10
CA MET A 45 -11.07 17.55 -14.11
C MET A 45 -11.21 18.95 -14.74
N ILE A 46 -10.33 19.31 -15.68
CA ILE A 46 -10.41 20.59 -16.40
C ILE A 46 -11.66 20.67 -17.29
N SER A 47 -12.01 19.58 -17.98
CA SER A 47 -13.23 19.52 -18.79
C SER A 47 -14.50 19.62 -17.94
N ILE A 48 -14.49 19.02 -16.75
CA ILE A 48 -15.58 19.13 -15.77
C ILE A 48 -15.73 20.57 -15.28
N VAL A 49 -14.62 21.24 -14.93
CA VAL A 49 -14.65 22.64 -14.49
C VAL A 49 -15.21 23.57 -15.57
N PHE A 50 -14.90 23.29 -16.84
CA PHE A 50 -15.42 24.08 -17.98
C PHE A 50 -16.93 23.89 -18.22
N ILE A 51 -17.45 22.71 -17.90
CA ILE A 51 -18.89 22.41 -17.95
C ILE A 51 -19.61 23.04 -16.73
N ILE A 52 -18.97 23.10 -15.56
CA ILE A 52 -19.49 23.76 -14.35
C ILE A 52 -19.69 25.27 -14.57
N THR A 53 -18.78 25.93 -15.29
CA THR A 53 -18.87 27.38 -15.54
C THR A 53 -19.89 27.79 -16.60
N SER A 54 -20.50 26.85 -17.34
CA SER A 54 -21.34 27.16 -18.50
C SER A 54 -22.85 26.94 -18.31
N ALA A 55 -23.32 26.57 -17.11
CA ALA A 55 -24.70 26.17 -16.88
C ALA A 55 -25.45 27.05 -15.85
N GLU A 56 -25.63 28.33 -16.18
CA GLU A 56 -26.62 29.20 -15.53
C GLU A 56 -27.95 29.09 -16.30
N THR A 57 -28.92 28.32 -15.77
CA THR A 57 -30.39 28.60 -15.83
C THR A 57 -31.23 27.36 -15.43
N SER A 58 -31.59 27.25 -14.15
CA SER A 58 -32.94 26.85 -13.66
C SER A 58 -32.92 26.54 -12.16
N ASN A 59 -33.98 26.90 -11.46
CA ASN A 59 -34.17 26.82 -10.00
C ASN A 59 -34.45 25.36 -9.57
N ASN A 60 -33.69 24.60 -8.78
CA ASN A 60 -32.45 24.81 -8.04
C ASN A 60 -31.36 23.92 -8.66
N PRO A 61 -30.39 24.51 -9.38
CA PRO A 61 -29.46 23.77 -10.23
C PRO A 61 -28.49 22.92 -9.40
N ILE A 62 -28.37 23.27 -8.11
CA ILE A 62 -27.51 22.65 -7.12
C ILE A 62 -27.99 21.22 -6.79
N VAL A 63 -29.29 21.00 -6.60
CA VAL A 63 -29.83 19.69 -6.19
C VAL A 63 -29.75 18.68 -7.34
N GLU A 64 -30.02 19.14 -8.56
CA GLU A 64 -29.89 18.32 -9.76
C GLU A 64 -28.43 18.00 -10.07
N PHE A 65 -27.53 18.97 -9.87
CA PHE A 65 -26.07 18.76 -9.94
C PHE A 65 -25.59 17.71 -8.93
N PHE A 66 -26.01 17.80 -7.66
CA PHE A 66 -25.62 16.82 -6.64
C PHE A 66 -26.20 15.43 -6.92
N SER A 67 -27.40 15.35 -7.48
CA SER A 67 -28.03 14.07 -7.83
C SER A 67 -27.32 13.39 -9.00
N ILE A 68 -27.00 14.14 -10.05
CA ILE A 68 -26.26 13.63 -11.21
C ILE A 68 -24.82 13.31 -10.82
N LEU A 69 -24.16 14.16 -10.03
CA LEU A 69 -22.82 13.92 -9.50
C LEU A 69 -22.77 12.64 -8.65
N SER A 70 -23.74 12.46 -7.75
CA SER A 70 -23.87 11.26 -6.93
C SER A 70 -24.05 10.01 -7.80
N PHE A 71 -24.90 10.08 -8.83
CA PHE A 71 -25.13 8.97 -9.75
C PHE A 71 -23.89 8.63 -10.61
N VAL A 72 -23.18 9.63 -11.12
CA VAL A 72 -21.95 9.45 -11.90
C VAL A 72 -20.83 8.86 -11.03
N LEU A 73 -20.67 9.34 -9.80
CA LEU A 73 -19.71 8.77 -8.84
C LEU A 73 -20.08 7.33 -8.50
N PHE A 74 -21.36 7.03 -8.28
CA PHE A 74 -21.83 5.68 -8.02
C PHE A 74 -21.50 4.72 -9.17
N VAL A 75 -21.80 5.10 -10.42
CA VAL A 75 -21.49 4.28 -11.59
C VAL A 75 -19.99 4.09 -11.76
N PHE A 76 -19.19 5.13 -11.51
CA PHE A 76 -17.72 5.04 -11.55
C PHE A 76 -17.19 4.04 -10.51
N PHE A 77 -17.66 4.11 -9.26
CA PHE A 77 -17.26 3.16 -8.21
C PHE A 77 -17.73 1.74 -8.50
N LEU A 78 -18.91 1.57 -9.08
CA LEU A 78 -19.44 0.26 -9.49
C LEU A 78 -18.57 -0.36 -10.59
N VAL A 79 -18.16 0.43 -11.59
CA VAL A 79 -17.22 -0.01 -12.64
C VAL A 79 -15.86 -0.38 -12.04
N LEU A 80 -15.33 0.41 -11.09
CA LEU A 80 -14.09 0.07 -10.38
C LEU A 80 -14.22 -1.22 -9.56
N ALA A 81 -15.36 -1.44 -8.90
CA ALA A 81 -15.63 -2.65 -8.14
C ALA A 81 -15.68 -3.89 -9.06
N ILE A 82 -16.34 -3.79 -10.21
CA ILE A 82 -16.37 -4.86 -11.23
C ILE A 82 -14.97 -5.13 -11.77
N LEU A 83 -14.20 -4.10 -12.12
CA LEU A 83 -12.83 -4.27 -12.63
C LEU A 83 -11.89 -4.89 -11.59
N SER A 84 -12.09 -4.59 -10.30
CA SER A 84 -11.33 -5.17 -9.20
C SER A 84 -11.74 -6.62 -8.89
N ALA A 85 -13.01 -6.96 -9.07
CA ALA A 85 -13.48 -8.33 -8.99
C ALA A 85 -12.90 -9.21 -10.11
N ILE A 86 -12.71 -8.64 -11.31
CA ILE A 86 -12.11 -9.33 -12.46
C ILE A 86 -10.58 -9.44 -12.32
N LYS A 87 -9.89 -8.41 -11.82
CA LYS A 87 -8.45 -8.47 -11.52
C LYS A 87 -8.22 -9.04 -10.12
N LYS A 88 -8.21 -10.37 -10.02
CA LYS A 88 -7.92 -11.18 -8.82
C LYS A 88 -6.53 -10.88 -8.22
N THR A 89 -6.35 -9.71 -7.60
CA THR A 89 -5.15 -9.34 -6.84
C THR A 89 -5.49 -9.33 -5.35
N GLY A 90 -4.82 -10.20 -4.58
CA GLY A 90 -5.20 -10.56 -3.20
C GLY A 90 -5.17 -9.42 -2.18
N VAL A 91 -4.58 -8.28 -2.50
CA VAL A 91 -4.51 -7.09 -1.64
C VAL A 91 -5.66 -6.10 -1.87
N ALA A 92 -6.36 -6.18 -3.00
CA ALA A 92 -7.48 -5.29 -3.31
C ALA A 92 -8.72 -5.63 -2.46
N LYS A 93 -8.98 -6.89 -2.13
CA LYS A 93 -10.23 -7.28 -1.42
C LYS A 93 -10.45 -6.56 -0.08
N LYS A 94 -9.40 -6.27 0.70
CA LYS A 94 -9.54 -5.60 2.01
C LYS A 94 -9.85 -4.10 1.86
N GLN A 95 -9.26 -3.43 0.88
CA GLN A 95 -9.51 -2.00 0.64
C GLN A 95 -10.88 -1.76 0.00
N PHE A 96 -11.38 -2.70 -0.80
CA PHE A 96 -12.70 -2.60 -1.44
C PHE A 96 -13.86 -2.79 -0.45
N ILE A 97 -13.72 -3.65 0.56
CA ILE A 97 -14.73 -3.82 1.62
C ILE A 97 -14.84 -2.52 2.44
N ILE A 98 -13.72 -1.88 2.76
CA ILE A 98 -13.71 -0.62 3.51
C ILE A 98 -14.38 0.51 2.71
N THR A 99 -14.08 0.65 1.41
CA THR A 99 -14.71 1.68 0.58
C THR A 99 -16.22 1.42 0.37
N ALA A 100 -16.63 0.16 0.22
CA ALA A 100 -18.05 -0.20 0.12
C ALA A 100 -18.81 0.08 1.42
N ILE A 101 -18.22 -0.24 2.58
CA ILE A 101 -18.83 0.05 3.89
C ILE A 101 -18.92 1.56 4.11
N LEU A 102 -17.87 2.34 3.82
CA LEU A 102 -17.89 3.80 3.92
C LEU A 102 -18.93 4.43 2.99
N PHE A 103 -19.14 3.86 1.80
CA PHE A 103 -20.16 4.33 0.87
C PHE A 103 -21.58 4.04 1.36
N VAL A 104 -21.84 2.85 1.91
CA VAL A 104 -23.13 2.51 2.53
C VAL A 104 -23.43 3.44 3.72
N ILE A 105 -22.43 3.75 4.54
CA ILE A 105 -22.54 4.70 5.65
C ILE A 105 -22.85 6.11 5.13
N PHE A 106 -22.19 6.55 4.05
CA PHE A 106 -22.44 7.87 3.46
C PHE A 106 -23.86 7.99 2.88
N VAL A 107 -24.36 6.96 2.20
CA VAL A 107 -25.75 6.93 1.68
C VAL A 107 -26.77 6.89 2.82
N ALA A 108 -26.48 6.16 3.90
CA ALA A 108 -27.33 6.13 5.09
C ALA A 108 -27.38 7.50 5.79
N LEU A 109 -26.25 8.21 5.85
CA LEU A 109 -26.18 9.56 6.43
C LEU A 109 -26.92 10.60 5.59
N LEU A 110 -26.85 10.51 4.25
CA LEU A 110 -27.62 11.38 3.35
C LEU A 110 -29.13 11.15 3.48
N SER A 111 -29.57 9.95 3.87
CA SER A 111 -30.98 9.62 4.07
C SER A 111 -31.58 10.26 5.33
N ILE A 112 -30.75 10.73 6.27
CA ILE A 112 -31.20 11.32 7.53
C ILE A 112 -31.42 12.84 7.39
N SER A 113 -30.97 13.47 6.31
CA SER A 113 -31.11 14.92 6.09
C SER A 113 -32.38 15.35 5.34
N ALA A 114 -33.39 14.49 5.25
CA ALA A 114 -34.69 14.89 4.70
C ALA A 114 -35.50 15.69 5.74
N PRO A 115 -35.78 17.00 5.54
CA PRO A 115 -36.66 17.74 6.43
C PRO A 115 -38.11 17.30 6.19
N SER A 116 -38.72 16.68 7.20
CA SER A 116 -40.14 16.39 7.27
C SER A 116 -40.93 17.70 7.18
N SER A 117 -41.61 17.94 6.06
CA SER A 117 -42.60 19.00 5.89
C SER A 117 -43.99 18.36 5.88
N GLU A 118 -44.81 18.63 6.92
CA GLU A 118 -46.27 18.52 6.79
C GLU A 118 -47.02 19.39 7.85
N LYS A 119 -47.85 20.33 7.34
CA LYS A 119 -49.23 20.70 7.77
C LYS A 119 -49.52 21.18 9.22
N THR A 120 -50.34 22.19 9.57
CA THR A 120 -51.48 22.92 8.93
C THR A 120 -51.81 24.22 9.70
N THR A 121 -52.39 25.18 9.00
CA THR A 121 -52.95 26.49 9.39
C THR A 121 -54.34 26.46 10.11
N ALA A 122 -54.49 27.33 11.12
CA ALA A 122 -55.69 28.05 11.66
C ALA A 122 -57.01 27.32 12.07
N THR A 123 -57.48 27.57 13.31
CA THR A 123 -58.73 28.32 13.68
C THR A 123 -59.29 28.00 15.08
N SER A 124 -59.38 29.06 15.91
CA SER A 124 -60.34 29.42 16.99
C SER A 124 -60.81 28.48 18.14
N LYS A 125 -60.55 28.95 19.38
CA LYS A 125 -61.51 29.27 20.48
C LYS A 125 -62.34 28.13 21.12
N LYS A 126 -62.02 27.77 22.38
CA LYS A 126 -62.82 28.03 23.62
C LYS A 126 -62.50 27.03 24.77
N ILE A 127 -61.88 27.57 25.84
CA ILE A 127 -62.14 27.38 27.29
C ILE A 127 -62.12 25.97 27.91
N ALA A 128 -61.29 25.87 28.96
CA ALA A 128 -61.35 25.04 30.17
C ALA A 128 -61.02 23.55 30.09
N SER A 129 -59.78 23.20 30.47
CA SER A 129 -59.49 22.55 31.75
C SER A 129 -58.00 22.25 31.85
N ASN A 130 -57.27 23.04 32.63
CA ASN A 130 -55.95 22.62 33.12
C ASN A 130 -56.17 21.77 34.37
N ASN A 131 -55.69 20.52 34.34
CA ASN A 131 -55.07 19.76 35.45
C ASN A 131 -55.17 18.24 35.25
N ALA A 132 -54.65 17.72 34.13
CA ALA A 132 -54.44 16.26 33.99
C ALA A 132 -53.28 15.83 33.07
N GLU A 133 -52.44 16.74 32.54
CA GLU A 133 -51.38 16.37 31.57
C GLU A 133 -49.94 16.73 32.01
N GLN A 134 -49.71 16.98 33.30
CA GLN A 134 -48.36 17.25 33.83
C GLN A 134 -47.76 16.07 34.63
N LYS A 135 -48.22 14.84 34.39
CA LYS A 135 -47.64 13.64 35.03
C LYS A 135 -47.22 12.55 34.05
N ASP A 136 -47.43 12.75 32.74
CA ASP A 136 -47.09 11.80 31.68
C ASP A 136 -45.83 12.21 30.89
N ASN A 137 -45.56 13.52 30.74
CA ASN A 137 -44.37 14.02 30.02
C ASN A 137 -43.05 13.81 30.78
N ASP A 138 -43.01 13.99 32.10
CA ASP A 138 -41.77 13.82 32.89
C ASP A 138 -41.28 12.36 32.88
N LYS A 139 -42.20 11.39 32.86
CA LYS A 139 -41.87 9.95 32.80
C LYS A 139 -41.35 9.54 31.42
N LYS A 140 -41.82 10.18 30.36
CA LYS A 140 -41.41 9.91 28.97
C LYS A 140 -40.06 10.56 28.65
N GLU A 141 -39.77 11.72 29.22
CA GLU A 141 -38.47 12.40 29.12
C GLU A 141 -37.39 11.70 29.97
N GLU A 142 -37.70 11.21 31.17
CA GLU A 142 -36.76 10.44 31.99
C GLU A 142 -36.44 9.06 31.39
N ALA A 143 -37.41 8.40 30.75
CA ALA A 143 -37.20 7.14 30.02
C ALA A 143 -36.32 7.34 28.77
N ALA A 144 -36.57 8.40 27.99
CA ALA A 144 -35.75 8.75 26.82
C ALA A 144 -34.32 9.13 27.21
N LYS A 145 -34.12 9.81 28.34
CA LYS A 145 -32.79 10.16 28.85
C LYS A 145 -32.02 8.92 29.34
N LYS A 146 -32.69 7.95 29.98
CA LYS A 146 -32.07 6.67 30.38
C LYS A 146 -31.66 5.81 29.18
N GLU A 147 -32.49 5.75 28.13
CA GLU A 147 -32.13 5.06 26.87
C GLU A 147 -30.94 5.75 26.16
N ALA A 148 -30.90 7.08 26.14
CA ALA A 148 -29.79 7.83 25.56
C ALA A 148 -28.48 7.64 26.34
N ASP A 149 -28.53 7.65 27.67
CA ASP A 149 -27.39 7.43 28.55
C ASP A 149 -26.87 5.99 28.44
N GLU A 150 -27.76 4.99 28.32
CA GLU A 150 -27.39 3.58 28.12
C GLU A 150 -26.76 3.33 26.73
N LYS A 151 -27.32 3.95 25.68
CA LYS A 151 -26.77 3.84 24.32
C LYS A 151 -25.40 4.51 24.19
N THR A 152 -25.18 5.63 24.88
CA THR A 152 -23.90 6.33 24.95
C THR A 152 -22.86 5.48 25.66
N LYS A 153 -23.22 4.89 26.81
CA LYS A 153 -22.33 4.00 27.57
C LYS A 153 -21.93 2.75 26.77
N LYS A 154 -22.87 2.15 26.03
CA LYS A 154 -22.60 0.99 25.18
C LYS A 154 -21.66 1.33 24.01
N GLN A 155 -21.81 2.49 23.39
CA GLN A 155 -20.88 2.97 22.36
C GLN A 155 -19.48 3.27 22.91
N GLU A 156 -19.39 3.81 24.12
CA GLU A 156 -18.11 4.08 24.78
C GLU A 156 -17.39 2.77 25.17
N ASP A 157 -18.13 1.75 25.62
CA ASP A 157 -17.61 0.41 25.90
C ASP A 157 -17.07 -0.27 24.64
N GLU A 158 -17.82 -0.23 23.52
CA GLU A 158 -17.37 -0.75 22.23
C GLU A 158 -16.13 -0.02 21.71
N LYS A 159 -16.08 1.32 21.86
CA LYS A 159 -14.92 2.12 21.47
C LYS A 159 -13.68 1.76 22.30
N ARG A 160 -13.83 1.56 23.61
CA ARG A 160 -12.72 1.10 24.49
C ARG A 160 -12.25 -0.29 24.13
N GLN A 161 -13.16 -1.22 23.84
CA GLN A 161 -12.80 -2.57 23.39
C GLN A 161 -12.06 -2.55 22.04
N ALA A 162 -12.51 -1.73 21.09
CA ALA A 162 -11.85 -1.58 19.79
C ALA A 162 -10.44 -0.97 19.93
N GLU A 163 -10.29 0.04 20.79
CA GLU A 163 -8.99 0.67 21.07
C GLU A 163 -8.02 -0.29 21.76
N GLU A 164 -8.50 -1.10 22.72
CA GLU A 164 -7.67 -2.11 23.38
C GLU A 164 -7.24 -3.23 22.41
N GLN A 165 -8.13 -3.66 21.52
CA GLN A 165 -7.79 -4.63 20.46
C GLN A 165 -6.77 -4.06 19.46
N ALA A 166 -6.91 -2.79 19.06
CA ALA A 166 -5.94 -2.13 18.20
C ALA A 166 -4.56 -2.05 18.87
N ARG A 167 -4.52 -1.74 20.17
CA ARG A 167 -3.28 -1.67 20.96
C ARG A 167 -2.60 -3.04 21.07
N LYS A 168 -3.36 -4.11 21.31
CA LYS A 168 -2.85 -5.49 21.32
C LYS A 168 -2.28 -5.91 19.97
N GLN A 169 -2.96 -5.58 18.87
CA GLN A 169 -2.45 -5.86 17.52
C GLN A 169 -1.17 -5.07 17.21
N GLU A 170 -1.07 -3.83 17.67
CA GLU A 170 0.14 -3.03 17.53
C GLU A 170 1.30 -3.60 18.36
N ASP A 171 1.04 -4.03 19.59
CA ASP A 171 2.02 -4.69 20.47
C ASP A 171 2.54 -6.00 19.86
N GLU A 172 1.66 -6.86 19.35
CA GLU A 172 2.04 -8.10 18.65
C GLU A 172 2.89 -7.80 17.41
N LYS A 173 2.54 -6.77 16.64
CA LYS A 173 3.32 -6.36 15.46
C LYS A 173 4.71 -5.85 15.86
N ARG A 174 4.83 -5.09 16.95
CA ARG A 174 6.12 -4.62 17.48
C ARG A 174 6.99 -5.79 17.95
N GLN A 175 6.39 -6.76 18.63
CA GLN A 175 7.10 -7.97 19.07
C GLN A 175 7.57 -8.82 17.87
N ALA A 176 6.74 -8.97 16.84
CA ALA A 176 7.11 -9.69 15.62
C ALA A 176 8.23 -8.97 14.84
N GLU A 177 8.22 -7.64 14.78
CA GLU A 177 9.31 -6.87 14.15
C GLU A 177 10.62 -7.03 14.93
N GLU A 178 10.57 -6.98 16.27
CA GLU A 178 11.74 -7.16 17.12
C GLU A 178 12.33 -8.57 16.99
N GLN A 179 11.50 -9.61 16.99
CA GLN A 179 11.96 -10.99 16.74
C GLN A 179 12.63 -11.13 15.37
N LYS A 180 12.09 -10.47 14.34
CA LYS A 180 12.71 -10.47 13.01
C LYS A 180 14.07 -9.77 13.02
N ARG A 181 14.20 -8.64 13.70
CA ARG A 181 15.49 -7.93 13.85
C ARG A 181 16.53 -8.80 14.55
N GLN A 182 16.13 -9.50 15.62
CA GLN A 182 17.01 -10.41 16.35
C GLN A 182 17.45 -11.60 15.48
N ALA A 183 16.53 -12.17 14.69
CA ALA A 183 16.85 -13.25 13.74
C ALA A 183 17.82 -12.77 12.64
N ASP A 184 17.58 -11.57 12.08
CA ASP A 184 18.46 -10.97 11.07
C ASP A 184 19.86 -10.67 11.65
N GLU A 185 19.96 -10.20 12.91
CA GLU A 185 21.25 -9.98 13.57
C GLU A 185 22.00 -11.30 13.84
N GLN A 186 21.30 -12.35 14.29
CA GLN A 186 21.90 -13.67 14.49
C GLN A 186 22.40 -14.26 13.17
N ALA A 187 21.63 -14.15 12.09
CA ALA A 187 22.04 -14.61 10.76
C ALA A 187 23.29 -13.86 10.28
N ARG A 188 23.37 -12.54 10.53
CA ARG A 188 24.53 -11.72 10.16
C ARG A 188 25.79 -12.10 10.96
N LYS A 189 25.67 -12.38 12.27
CA LYS A 189 26.78 -12.87 13.10
C LYS A 189 27.31 -14.23 12.61
N GLN A 190 26.40 -15.14 12.26
CA GLN A 190 26.80 -16.45 11.71
C GLN A 190 27.52 -16.34 10.36
N GLN A 191 27.07 -15.44 9.49
CA GLN A 191 27.76 -15.17 8.21
C GLN A 191 29.15 -14.57 8.43
N GLU A 192 29.30 -13.66 9.39
CA GLU A 192 30.59 -13.05 9.72
C GLU A 192 31.57 -14.09 10.30
N GLU A 193 31.12 -14.99 11.17
CA GLU A 193 31.93 -16.11 11.66
C GLU A 193 32.35 -17.07 10.54
N GLN A 194 31.44 -17.40 9.62
CA GLN A 194 31.75 -18.25 8.48
C GLN A 194 32.76 -17.58 7.52
N GLN A 195 32.62 -16.29 7.25
CA GLN A 195 33.60 -15.54 6.44
C GLN A 195 34.97 -15.49 7.13
N LYS A 196 35.00 -15.29 8.45
CA LYS A 196 36.26 -15.26 9.22
C LYS A 196 36.93 -16.64 9.24
N ALA A 197 36.15 -17.72 9.33
CA ALA A 197 36.66 -19.09 9.23
C ALA A 197 37.21 -19.42 7.82
N GLN A 198 36.55 -18.94 6.76
CA GLN A 198 37.01 -19.12 5.38
C GLN A 198 38.30 -18.31 5.09
N GLN A 199 38.43 -17.10 5.65
CA GLN A 199 39.66 -16.31 5.57
C GLN A 199 40.81 -16.96 6.34
N ALA A 200 40.55 -17.60 7.48
CA ALA A 200 41.56 -18.34 8.23
C ALA A 200 42.10 -19.58 7.48
N GLN A 201 41.29 -20.21 6.61
CA GLN A 201 41.72 -21.34 5.78
C GLN A 201 42.42 -20.94 4.47
N THR A 202 42.30 -19.68 4.04
CA THR A 202 42.92 -19.17 2.80
C THR A 202 44.21 -18.40 3.03
N GLN A 203 44.66 -18.21 4.27
CA GLN A 203 46.06 -17.86 4.51
C GLN A 203 46.92 -19.06 4.06
N PRO A 204 47.76 -18.92 3.01
CA PRO A 204 48.76 -19.91 2.74
C PRO A 204 49.56 -20.02 4.03
N ALA A 205 49.63 -21.22 4.61
CA ALA A 205 50.67 -21.53 5.59
C ALA A 205 51.94 -20.98 4.97
N ALA A 206 52.50 -19.91 5.55
CA ALA A 206 53.74 -19.34 5.10
C ALA A 206 54.75 -20.46 5.27
N SER A 207 54.91 -21.26 4.22
CA SER A 207 55.97 -22.23 4.08
C SER A 207 57.19 -21.43 4.42
N ASN A 208 57.85 -21.84 5.51
CA ASN A 208 59.15 -21.34 5.89
C ASN A 208 60.04 -21.44 4.65
N ASN A 209 60.08 -20.37 3.86
CA ASN A 209 61.16 -20.08 2.93
C ASN A 209 62.33 -19.69 3.84
N SER A 210 62.78 -20.66 4.64
CA SER A 210 64.09 -20.65 5.25
C SER A 210 65.04 -20.32 4.11
N ASN A 211 65.83 -19.28 4.31
CA ASN A 211 66.76 -18.70 3.35
C ASN A 211 67.92 -19.67 3.08
N VAL A 212 67.59 -20.86 2.57
CA VAL A 212 68.54 -21.89 2.18
C VAL A 212 69.34 -21.27 1.05
N THR A 213 70.67 -21.23 1.22
CA THR A 213 71.61 -20.71 0.24
C THR A 213 72.66 -21.78 0.01
N TYR A 214 72.85 -22.21 -1.23
CA TYR A 214 73.89 -23.16 -1.59
C TYR A 214 75.07 -22.43 -2.23
N LYS A 215 76.29 -22.78 -1.85
CA LYS A 215 77.50 -22.17 -2.41
C LYS A 215 77.80 -22.70 -3.81
N ASN A 216 77.47 -23.95 -4.08
CA ASN A 216 77.74 -24.62 -5.35
C ASN A 216 76.79 -25.82 -5.59
N CYS A 217 76.80 -26.34 -6.81
CA CYS A 217 75.97 -27.49 -7.20
C CYS A 217 76.30 -28.79 -6.46
N THR A 218 77.50 -28.94 -5.90
CA THR A 218 77.85 -30.12 -5.10
C THR A 218 77.05 -30.14 -3.80
N GLU A 219 76.85 -28.99 -3.15
CA GLU A 219 76.00 -28.89 -1.96
C GLU A 219 74.53 -29.19 -2.29
N VAL A 220 74.03 -28.71 -3.43
CA VAL A 220 72.67 -28.98 -3.91
C VAL A 220 72.45 -30.47 -4.16
N LYS A 221 73.40 -31.13 -4.84
CA LYS A 221 73.37 -32.58 -5.09
C LYS A 221 73.48 -33.40 -3.81
N LYS A 222 74.38 -33.01 -2.89
CA LYS A 222 74.53 -33.66 -1.58
C LYS A 222 73.26 -33.54 -0.73
N ALA A 223 72.53 -32.42 -0.85
CA ALA A 223 71.23 -32.23 -0.21
C ALA A 223 70.09 -32.99 -0.92
N GLY A 224 70.36 -33.66 -2.05
CA GLY A 224 69.35 -34.37 -2.85
C GLY A 224 68.29 -33.42 -3.42
N LYS A 225 68.68 -32.19 -3.78
CA LYS A 225 67.79 -31.13 -4.28
C LYS A 225 68.07 -30.73 -5.73
N ALA A 226 69.00 -31.41 -6.40
CA ALA A 226 69.30 -31.18 -7.81
C ALA A 226 68.37 -32.04 -8.70
N PRO A 227 67.89 -31.51 -9.84
CA PRO A 227 68.01 -30.12 -10.30
C PRO A 227 67.15 -29.14 -9.48
N ILE A 228 67.64 -27.92 -9.27
CA ILE A 228 66.94 -26.86 -8.53
C ILE A 228 66.43 -25.77 -9.47
N HIS A 229 65.15 -25.43 -9.38
CA HIS A 229 64.48 -24.58 -10.36
C HIS A 229 64.32 -23.14 -9.86
N LYS A 230 64.24 -22.18 -10.79
CA LYS A 230 64.00 -20.77 -10.46
C LYS A 230 62.72 -20.60 -9.62
N GLY A 231 62.86 -19.97 -8.46
CA GLY A 231 61.78 -19.77 -7.48
C GLY A 231 61.72 -20.81 -6.36
N GLN A 232 62.51 -21.89 -6.43
CA GLN A 232 62.67 -22.81 -5.30
C GLN A 232 63.64 -22.25 -4.24
N PRO A 233 63.43 -22.56 -2.94
CA PRO A 233 64.34 -22.17 -1.88
C PRO A 233 65.74 -22.74 -2.13
N GLY A 234 66.77 -21.89 -2.14
CA GLY A 234 68.13 -22.30 -2.50
C GLY A 234 68.57 -21.99 -3.92
N TYR A 235 67.65 -21.62 -4.82
CA TYR A 235 68.04 -21.22 -6.16
C TYR A 235 68.79 -19.88 -6.11
N GLY A 236 69.97 -19.85 -6.71
CA GLY A 236 70.72 -18.63 -6.97
C GLY A 236 71.22 -18.66 -8.41
N SER A 237 71.25 -17.50 -9.07
CA SER A 237 71.71 -17.37 -10.45
C SER A 237 73.17 -17.80 -10.65
N HIS A 238 73.96 -17.89 -9.57
CA HIS A 238 75.33 -18.42 -9.60
C HIS A 238 75.41 -19.95 -9.74
N LEU A 239 74.30 -20.66 -9.52
CA LEU A 239 74.19 -22.12 -9.68
C LEU A 239 73.71 -22.52 -11.08
N ASP A 240 73.14 -21.56 -11.82
CA ASP A 240 72.56 -21.70 -13.15
C ASP A 240 73.50 -21.06 -14.17
N ARG A 241 74.43 -21.85 -14.70
CA ARG A 241 75.53 -21.32 -15.54
C ARG A 241 75.07 -20.93 -16.94
N ASP A 242 74.05 -21.61 -17.46
CA ASP A 242 73.41 -21.39 -18.75
C ASP A 242 72.20 -20.45 -18.68
N GLY A 243 71.61 -20.25 -17.50
CA GLY A 243 70.58 -19.25 -17.26
C GLY A 243 69.20 -19.64 -17.78
N ASP A 244 68.96 -20.94 -17.97
CA ASP A 244 67.68 -21.46 -18.49
C ASP A 244 66.61 -21.65 -17.40
N GLY A 245 66.97 -21.38 -16.14
CA GLY A 245 66.09 -21.51 -14.98
C GLY A 245 66.18 -22.87 -14.27
N VAL A 246 67.08 -23.76 -14.70
CA VAL A 246 67.32 -25.09 -14.11
C VAL A 246 68.79 -25.22 -13.68
N ALA A 247 69.06 -25.02 -12.39
CA ALA A 247 70.41 -25.12 -11.86
C ALA A 247 70.79 -26.58 -11.50
N CYS A 248 72.08 -26.89 -11.68
CA CYS A 248 72.71 -28.13 -11.22
C CYS A 248 72.14 -29.44 -11.82
N GLU A 249 71.60 -29.37 -13.03
CA GLU A 249 71.04 -30.50 -13.80
C GLU A 249 72.06 -31.54 -14.26
N LYS A 250 73.33 -31.15 -14.39
CA LYS A 250 74.44 -32.00 -14.85
C LYS A 250 75.39 -32.32 -13.69
#